data_AF-A0A4R6UPQ0-F1
#
_entry.id   AF-A0A4R6UPQ0-F1
#
_cell.length_a   1.000
_cell.length_b   1.000
_cell.length_c   1.000
_cell.angle_alpha   90.00
_cell.angle_beta   90.00
_cell.angle_gamma   90.00
#
_symmetry.space_group_name_H-M   'P 1'
#
loop_
_entity.id
_entity.type
_entity.pdbx_description
1 polymer ?
#
loop_
_entity_poly.entity_id
_entity_poly.type
_entity_poly.pdbx_seq_one_letter_code
_entity_poly.pdbx_strand_id
1 'polypeptide(L)'
;MRQALDDLGLDTTGFTTRVVADQAEAERSAFAGSPTILTDGRDPFAEPGTMPSPSCRIYRAPQGLAGAPGLDQLHSYWRVACHLVRRSLTAPDL
;
A
#
# COMPACT_ATOMS: atom_id res chain seq x y z
N MET A 1 3.60 8.11 -3.64
CA MET A 1 4.50 7.17 -2.92
C MET A 1 5.69 7.93 -2.35
N ARG A 2 6.66 8.38 -3.17
CA ARG A 2 7.87 9.07 -2.70
C ARG A 2 7.55 10.28 -1.79
N GLN A 3 6.74 11.22 -2.28
CA GLN A 3 6.27 12.37 -1.48
C GLN A 3 5.75 11.99 -0.09
N ALA A 4 4.87 10.97 0.00
CA ALA A 4 4.26 10.60 1.27
C ALA A 4 5.22 9.87 2.23
N LEU A 5 6.30 9.27 1.73
CA LEU A 5 7.39 8.76 2.59
C LEU A 5 8.26 9.92 3.08
N ASP A 6 8.59 10.87 2.20
CA ASP A 6 9.41 12.03 2.51
C ASP A 6 8.74 12.91 3.58
N ASP A 7 7.43 13.16 3.46
CA ASP A 7 6.62 13.92 4.43
C ASP A 7 6.62 13.30 5.84
N LEU A 8 6.93 11.99 5.94
CA LEU A 8 7.03 11.26 7.21
C LEU A 8 8.47 11.09 7.70
N GLY A 9 9.47 11.62 7.00
CA GLY A 9 10.89 11.39 7.31
C GLY A 9 11.34 9.95 7.05
N LEU A 10 10.71 9.28 6.09
CA LEU A 10 11.03 7.92 5.62
C LEU A 10 11.71 7.96 4.25
N ASP A 11 12.48 9.01 3.99
CA ASP A 11 13.13 9.31 2.70
C ASP A 11 14.08 8.20 2.23
N THR A 12 14.70 7.49 3.18
CA THR A 12 15.58 6.34 2.92
C THR A 12 14.82 5.03 2.65
N THR A 13 13.49 4.99 2.80
CA THR A 13 12.70 3.79 2.51
C THR A 13 12.65 3.53 1.01
N GLY A 14 13.29 2.43 0.60
CA GLY A 14 13.22 1.91 -0.77
C GLY A 14 11.84 1.31 -1.08
N PHE A 15 11.41 1.43 -2.33
CA PHE A 15 10.29 0.67 -2.87
C PHE A 15 10.58 0.29 -4.31
N THR A 16 9.95 -0.78 -4.78
CA THR A 16 10.01 -1.22 -6.17
C THR A 16 8.61 -1.17 -6.78
N THR A 17 8.54 -0.93 -8.09
CA THR A 17 7.30 -1.08 -8.86
C THR A 17 7.45 -2.27 -9.79
N ARG A 18 6.35 -3.00 -9.99
CA ARG A 18 6.25 -4.12 -10.93
C ARG A 18 4.94 -3.98 -11.69
N VAL A 19 4.99 -4.24 -12.99
CA VAL A 19 3.79 -4.33 -13.83
C VAL A 19 3.20 -5.73 -13.68
N VAL A 20 1.88 -5.81 -13.48
CA VAL A 20 1.11 -7.04 -13.56
C VAL A 20 0.41 -7.05 -14.91
N ALA A 21 0.84 -7.94 -15.80
CA ALA A 21 0.45 -7.89 -17.21
C ALA A 21 -0.80 -8.72 -17.53
N ASP A 22 -1.05 -9.78 -16.77
CA ASP A 22 -2.12 -10.73 -17.04
C ASP A 22 -2.85 -11.21 -15.77
N GLN A 23 -3.96 -11.92 -16.00
CA GLN A 23 -4.82 -12.44 -14.95
C GLN A 23 -4.10 -13.47 -14.05
N ALA A 24 -3.24 -14.31 -14.63
CA ALA A 24 -2.53 -15.33 -13.85
C ALA A 24 -1.49 -14.70 -12.90
N GLU A 25 -0.81 -13.64 -13.34
CA GLU A 25 0.07 -12.84 -12.50
C GLU A 25 -0.70 -12.06 -11.43
N ALA A 26 -1.90 -11.57 -11.76
CA ALA A 26 -2.76 -10.91 -10.80
C ALA A 26 -3.17 -11.87 -9.66
N GLU A 27 -3.62 -13.07 -10.00
CA GLU A 27 -4.00 -14.11 -9.03
C GLU A 27 -2.83 -14.52 -8.13
N ARG A 28 -1.66 -14.81 -8.72
CA ARG A 28 -0.46 -15.22 -7.96
C ARG A 28 -0.02 -14.18 -6.94
N SER A 29 -0.23 -12.91 -7.24
CA SER A 29 0.19 -11.80 -6.37
C SER A 29 -0.94 -11.17 -5.56
N ALA A 30 -2.14 -11.77 -5.57
CA ALA A 30 -3.35 -11.21 -4.97
C ALA A 30 -3.59 -9.74 -5.38
N PHE A 31 -3.27 -9.41 -6.63
CA PHE A 31 -3.34 -8.06 -7.18
C PHE A 31 -4.80 -7.64 -7.37
N ALA A 32 -5.34 -6.93 -6.39
CA ALA A 32 -6.71 -6.43 -6.40
C ALA A 32 -6.95 -5.29 -7.41
N GLY A 33 -5.95 -4.96 -8.23
CA GLY A 33 -6.00 -3.90 -9.26
C GLY A 33 -4.93 -2.82 -9.04
N SER A 34 -4.67 -2.02 -10.06
CA SER A 34 -3.65 -0.98 -10.06
C SER A 34 -4.15 0.30 -9.39
N PRO A 35 -3.32 0.98 -8.58
CA PRO A 35 -2.10 0.47 -7.97
C PRO A 35 -2.42 -0.46 -6.79
N THR A 36 -1.77 -1.62 -6.71
CA THR A 36 -1.70 -2.46 -5.49
C THR A 36 -0.44 -2.11 -4.73
N ILE A 37 -0.56 -1.68 -3.47
CA ILE A 37 0.57 -1.27 -2.63
C ILE A 37 0.80 -2.36 -1.61
N LEU A 38 1.93 -3.06 -1.67
CA LEU A 38 2.26 -4.13 -0.74
C LEU A 38 3.23 -3.63 0.33
N THR A 39 2.91 -3.86 1.59
CA THR A 39 3.82 -3.73 2.73
C THR A 39 3.81 -5.05 3.47
N ASP A 40 4.98 -5.66 3.65
CA ASP A 40 5.13 -7.03 4.17
C ASP A 40 4.20 -8.05 3.46
N GLY A 41 4.08 -7.89 2.13
CA GLY A 41 3.25 -8.75 1.28
C GLY A 41 1.73 -8.50 1.37
N ARG A 42 1.28 -7.52 2.17
CA ARG A 42 -0.14 -7.21 2.34
C ARG A 42 -0.52 -5.87 1.73
N ASP A 43 -1.67 -5.83 1.04
CA ASP A 43 -2.29 -4.56 0.59
C ASP A 43 -3.21 -4.00 1.68
N PRO A 44 -2.89 -2.85 2.28
CA PRO A 44 -3.73 -2.23 3.30
C PRO A 44 -4.97 -1.53 2.73
N PHE A 45 -5.03 -1.35 1.40
CA PHE A 45 -6.14 -0.69 0.71
C PHE A 45 -7.03 -1.67 -0.05
N ALA A 46 -6.80 -2.98 0.07
CA ALA A 46 -7.65 -3.99 -0.53
C ALA A 46 -9.01 -4.04 0.19
N GLU A 47 -10.10 -4.00 -0.59
CA GLU A 47 -11.44 -4.20 -0.04
C GLU A 47 -11.70 -5.71 0.15
N PRO A 48 -12.39 -6.11 1.23
CA PRO A 48 -12.74 -7.51 1.44
C PRO A 48 -13.55 -8.07 0.26
N GLY A 49 -13.14 -9.22 -0.26
CA GLY A 49 -13.84 -9.88 -1.37
C GLY A 49 -13.48 -9.34 -2.76
N THR A 50 -12.57 -8.37 -2.89
CA THR A 50 -12.04 -7.98 -4.20
C THR A 50 -11.31 -9.15 -4.86
N MET A 51 -11.76 -9.53 -6.05
CA MET A 51 -11.07 -10.54 -6.83
C MET A 51 -9.82 -9.95 -7.50
N PRO A 52 -8.70 -10.70 -7.56
CA PRO A 52 -7.53 -10.26 -8.30
C PRO A 52 -7.85 -10.03 -9.78
N SER A 53 -7.43 -8.90 -10.33
CA SER A 53 -7.66 -8.57 -11.74
C SER A 53 -6.63 -7.56 -12.26
N PRO A 54 -6.19 -7.66 -13.53
CA PRO A 54 -5.34 -6.68 -14.18
C PRO A 54 -6.16 -5.44 -14.59
N SER A 55 -6.85 -4.84 -13.61
CA SER A 55 -7.71 -3.67 -13.78
C SER A 55 -7.16 -2.48 -12.99
N CYS A 56 -7.72 -1.28 -13.19
CA CYS A 56 -7.41 -0.11 -12.38
C CYS A 56 -8.44 0.04 -11.26
N ARG A 57 -7.96 0.45 -10.07
CA ARG A 57 -8.79 0.80 -8.92
C ARG A 57 -9.07 2.29 -8.91
N ILE A 58 -10.22 2.62 -8.31
CA ILE A 58 -10.64 3.99 -8.09
C ILE A 58 -10.73 4.23 -6.59
N TYR A 59 -10.13 5.32 -6.14
CA TYR A 59 -10.06 5.73 -4.75
C TYR A 59 -10.87 7.00 -4.56
N ARG A 60 -11.51 7.14 -3.39
CA ARG A 60 -12.07 8.44 -2.97
C ARG A 60 -10.98 9.29 -2.34
N ALA A 61 -10.80 10.48 -2.89
CA ALA A 61 -9.96 11.54 -2.34
C ALA A 61 -10.81 12.80 -2.09
N PRO A 62 -10.35 13.76 -1.27
CA PRO A 62 -11.09 15.00 -0.99
C PRO A 62 -11.50 15.79 -2.25
N GLN A 63 -10.68 15.73 -3.30
CA GLN A 63 -10.88 16.37 -4.61
C GLN A 63 -11.71 15.55 -5.60
N GLY A 64 -12.24 14.38 -5.19
CA GLY A 64 -13.02 13.47 -6.04
C GLY A 64 -12.38 12.10 -6.21
N LEU A 65 -12.72 11.41 -7.29
CA LEU A 65 -12.18 10.09 -7.61
C LEU A 65 -10.72 10.21 -8.10
N ALA A 66 -9.86 9.31 -7.63
CA ALA A 66 -8.45 9.27 -7.99
C ALA A 66 -8.03 7.85 -8.40
N GLY A 67 -7.05 7.75 -9.30
CA GLY A 67 -6.48 6.47 -9.71
C GLY A 67 -5.44 5.89 -8.73
N ALA A 68 -5.28 6.50 -7.56
CA ALA A 68 -4.36 6.05 -6.50
C ALA A 68 -4.87 6.52 -5.12
N PRO A 69 -4.43 5.89 -4.01
CA PRO A 69 -4.72 6.38 -2.68
C PRO A 69 -4.26 7.83 -2.49
N GLY A 70 -5.04 8.63 -1.75
CA GLY A 70 -4.68 10.00 -1.42
C GLY A 70 -3.46 10.07 -0.48
N LEU A 71 -2.76 11.20 -0.47
CA LEU A 71 -1.61 11.42 0.43
C LEU A 71 -1.99 11.21 1.90
N ASP A 72 -3.15 11.68 2.34
CA ASP A 72 -3.62 11.50 3.71
C ASP A 72 -3.80 10.02 4.11
N GLN A 73 -4.27 9.20 3.17
CA GLN A 73 -4.43 7.76 3.39
C GLN A 73 -3.07 7.08 3.54
N LEU A 74 -2.11 7.44 2.68
CA LEU A 74 -0.73 6.93 2.75
C LEU A 74 -0.04 7.38 4.05
N HIS A 75 -0.17 8.65 4.43
CA HIS A 75 0.37 9.19 5.68
C HIS A 75 -0.20 8.48 6.90
N SER A 76 -1.51 8.30 6.95
CA SER A 76 -2.19 7.59 8.04
C SER A 76 -1.68 6.15 8.15
N TYR A 77 -1.63 5.44 7.02
CA TYR A 77 -1.18 4.06 6.98
C TYR A 77 0.26 3.89 7.49
N TRP A 78 1.24 4.60 6.93
CA TRP A 78 2.64 4.41 7.33
C TRP A 78 2.95 4.93 8.73
N ARG A 79 2.21 5.93 9.23
CA ARG A 79 2.32 6.33 10.63
C ARG A 79 1.95 5.18 11.57
N VAL A 80 0.88 4.46 11.26
CA VAL A 80 0.47 3.27 12.02
C VAL A 80 1.47 2.13 11.85
N ALA A 81 1.91 1.84 10.61
CA ALA A 81 2.86 0.78 10.34
C ALA A 81 4.19 0.99 11.10
N CYS A 82 4.75 2.20 11.05
CA CYS A 82 5.96 2.55 11.79
C CYS A 82 5.78 2.43 13.31
N HIS A 83 4.62 2.83 13.82
CA HIS A 83 4.32 2.70 15.25
C HIS A 83 4.29 1.22 15.68
N LEU A 84 3.68 0.34 14.87
CA LEU A 84 3.61 -1.10 15.15
C LEU A 84 5.01 -1.74 15.11
N VAL A 85 5.82 -1.43 14.10
CA VAL A 85 7.20 -1.94 13.99
C VAL A 85 8.05 -1.47 15.17
N ARG A 86 7.97 -0.19 15.55
CA ARG A 86 8.71 0.30 16.73
C ARG A 86 8.30 -0.42 18.00
N ARG A 87 7.00 -0.67 18.20
CA ARG A 87 6.50 -1.42 19.36
C ARG A 87 7.00 -2.86 19.38
N SER A 88 7.03 -3.55 18.24
CA SER A 88 7.55 -4.92 18.17
C SER A 88 9.05 -4.98 18.43
N LEU A 89 9.83 -3.98 18.00
CA LEU A 89 11.28 -3.89 18.27
C LEU A 89 11.60 -3.56 19.74
N THR A 90 10.66 -2.98 20.48
CA THR A 90 10.83 -2.63 21.91
C THR A 90 10.24 -3.66 22.86
N ALA A 91 9.53 -4.67 22.37
CA ALA A 91 9.06 -5.77 23.20
C ALA A 91 10.26 -6.66 23.55
N PRO A 92 10.60 -6.86 24.84
CA PRO A 92 11.64 -7.82 25.20
C PRO A 92 11.15 -9.23 24.81
N ASP A 93 12.02 -10.00 24.14
CA ASP A 93 11.80 -11.43 23.90
C ASP A 93 11.55 -12.10 25.27
N LEU A 94 10.33 -12.61 25.47
CA LEU A 94 9.93 -13.40 26.64
C LEU A 94 10.08 -14.90 26.34
#